data_AF-A0A969BNP6-F1
#
_entry.id   AF-A0A969BNP6-F1
#
_cell.length_a   1.000
_cell.length_b   1.000
_cell.length_c   1.000
_cell.angle_alpha   90.00
_cell.angle_beta   90.00
_cell.angle_gamma   90.00
#
_symmetry.space_group_name_H-M   'P 1'
#
loop_
_entity.id
_entity.type
_entity.pdbx_description
1 polymer ?
#
loop_
_entity_poly.entity_id
_entity_poly.type
_entity_poly.pdbx_seq_one_letter_code
_entity_poly.pdbx_strand_id
1 'polypeptide(L)'
;MLKYIQPYRWALLPIAFALAILPACFLGLLIVKYSVNVPFQDQWAIARLLPKWLEGTLSFGDLIAQHNESRKFFPRLIFLALAQFTHWDVRYEMLISFLLACIVAVNLYRLSHLTVGSSLLQGLFLARSPT
;
A
#
# COMPACT_ATOMS: atom_id res chain seq x y z
N MET A 1 -39.73 10.24 9.61
CA MET A 1 -38.37 10.73 9.93
C MET A 1 -37.31 10.44 8.84
N LEU A 2 -37.42 9.39 8.02
CA LEU A 2 -36.42 9.04 6.98
C LEU A 2 -36.51 9.83 5.65
N LYS A 3 -37.53 10.67 5.44
CA LYS A 3 -37.71 11.45 4.19
C LYS A 3 -36.90 12.77 4.13
N TYR A 4 -36.37 13.25 5.26
CA TYR A 4 -35.66 14.54 5.33
C TYR A 4 -34.16 14.50 4.94
N ILE A 5 -33.58 13.31 4.75
CA ILE A 5 -32.14 13.13 4.45
C ILE A 5 -31.86 13.14 2.92
N GLN A 6 -32.91 13.04 2.09
CA GLN A 6 -32.78 12.94 0.63
C GLN A 6 -32.02 14.08 -0.07
N PRO A 7 -32.13 15.38 0.32
CA PRO A 7 -31.47 16.46 -0.42
C PRO A 7 -30.00 16.66 -0.04
N TYR A 8 -29.42 15.86 0.86
CA TYR A 8 -28.00 15.96 1.22
C TYR A 8 -27.16 14.78 0.74
N ARG A 9 -27.78 13.71 0.21
CA ARG A 9 -27.06 12.48 -0.21
C ARG A 9 -26.01 12.76 -1.29
N TRP A 10 -26.28 13.69 -2.21
CA TRP A 10 -25.35 14.10 -3.26
C TRP A 10 -24.19 14.97 -2.74
N ALA A 11 -24.36 15.65 -1.60
CA ALA A 11 -23.28 16.38 -0.94
C ALA A 11 -22.47 15.49 0.01
N LEU A 12 -23.09 14.48 0.63
CA LEU A 12 -22.44 13.58 1.60
C LEU A 12 -21.46 12.58 0.94
N LEU A 13 -21.77 12.11 -0.27
CA LEU A 13 -20.89 11.20 -1.02
C LEU A 13 -19.51 11.80 -1.37
N PRO A 14 -19.40 13.00 -1.97
CA PRO A 14 -18.11 13.61 -2.26
C PRO A 14 -17.34 13.96 -0.98
N ILE A 15 -18.03 14.34 0.10
CA ILE A 15 -17.41 14.61 1.41
C ILE A 15 -16.78 13.33 1.98
N ALA A 16 -17.50 12.20 1.97
CA ALA A 16 -16.99 10.94 2.47
C ALA A 16 -15.80 10.43 1.63
N PHE A 17 -15.88 10.59 0.31
CA PHE A 17 -14.77 10.24 -0.60
C PHE A 17 -13.54 11.13 -0.38
N ALA A 18 -13.73 12.44 -0.24
CA ALA A 18 -12.66 13.38 0.08
C ALA A 18 -12.00 13.03 1.42
N LEU A 19 -12.81 12.70 2.44
CA LEU A 19 -12.30 12.32 3.75
C LEU A 19 -11.52 11.00 3.72
N ALA A 20 -11.89 10.06 2.83
CA ALA A 20 -11.17 8.80 2.64
C ALA A 20 -9.82 8.98 1.90
N ILE A 21 -9.75 9.90 0.94
CA ILE A 21 -8.53 10.13 0.15
C ILE A 21 -7.55 11.09 0.83
N LEU A 22 -8.05 12.04 1.61
CA LEU A 22 -7.24 13.08 2.25
C LEU A 22 -6.04 12.51 3.04
N PRO A 23 -6.17 11.45 3.87
CA PRO A 23 -5.04 10.86 4.56
C PRO A 23 -3.98 10.29 3.60
N ALA A 24 -4.40 9.63 2.52
CA ALA A 24 -3.49 9.07 1.53
C ALA A 24 -2.75 10.18 0.78
N CYS A 25 -3.44 11.24 0.35
CA CYS A 25 -2.81 12.40 -0.29
C CYS A 25 -1.83 13.10 0.65
N PHE A 26 -2.22 13.32 1.90
CA PHE A 26 -1.34 13.94 2.89
C PHE A 26 -0.10 13.09 3.15
N LEU A 27 -0.25 11.77 3.29
CA LEU A 27 0.88 10.86 3.46
C LEU A 27 1.80 10.87 2.23
N GLY A 28 1.25 10.85 1.01
CA GLY A 28 2.02 10.97 -0.22
C GLY A 28 2.85 12.26 -0.28
N LEU A 29 2.26 13.39 0.12
CA LEU A 29 2.97 14.67 0.23
C LEU A 29 4.11 14.61 1.26
N LEU A 30 3.87 13.98 2.42
CA LEU A 30 4.91 13.82 3.44
C LEU A 30 6.06 12.94 2.94
N ILE A 31 5.78 11.85 2.23
CA ILE A 31 6.80 10.99 1.64
C ILE A 31 7.65 11.78 0.64
N VAL A 32 7.02 12.51 -0.30
CA VAL A 32 7.77 13.29 -1.30
C VAL A 32 8.62 14.39 -0.64
N LYS A 33 8.11 15.05 0.40
CA LYS A 33 8.79 16.18 1.04
C LYS A 33 9.88 15.77 2.02
N TYR A 34 9.67 14.68 2.75
CA TYR A 34 10.51 14.31 3.91
C TYR A 34 11.20 12.94 3.77
N SER A 35 11.03 12.21 2.67
CA SER A 35 11.79 10.97 2.45
C SER A 35 13.29 11.25 2.32
N VAL A 36 14.07 10.39 2.96
CA VAL A 36 15.53 10.42 2.91
C VAL A 36 16.04 9.12 2.30
N ASN A 37 17.12 9.20 1.53
CA ASN A 37 17.74 8.01 0.95
C ASN A 37 18.64 7.31 1.97
N VAL A 38 18.04 6.76 3.02
CA VAL A 38 18.75 6.01 4.07
C VAL A 38 17.94 4.76 4.40
N PRO A 39 18.53 3.55 4.28
CA PRO A 39 17.82 2.33 4.61
C PRO A 39 17.53 2.21 6.10
N PHE A 40 16.36 1.67 6.43
CA PHE A 40 15.87 1.50 7.79
C PHE A 40 15.43 0.05 8.06
N GLN A 41 15.84 -0.49 9.21
CA GLN A 41 15.49 -1.84 9.70
C GLN A 41 15.63 -2.94 8.63
N ASP A 42 14.54 -3.62 8.29
CA ASP A 42 14.49 -4.76 7.37
C ASP A 42 15.05 -4.41 5.97
N GLN A 43 15.11 -3.14 5.58
CA GLN A 43 15.75 -2.72 4.31
C GLN A 43 17.25 -3.06 4.27
N TRP A 44 17.93 -3.10 5.42
CA TRP A 44 19.32 -3.58 5.49
C TRP A 44 19.48 -5.04 5.09
N ALA A 45 18.42 -5.86 5.15
CA ALA A 45 18.48 -7.22 4.66
C ALA A 45 18.55 -7.28 3.13
N ILE A 46 17.93 -6.32 2.41
CA ILE A 46 18.04 -6.20 0.95
C ILE A 46 19.46 -5.75 0.56
N ALA A 47 20.06 -4.85 1.33
CA ALA A 47 21.46 -4.41 1.14
C ALA A 47 22.44 -5.59 1.05
N ARG A 48 22.21 -6.63 1.85
CA ARG A 48 23.06 -7.84 1.87
C ARG A 48 22.85 -8.75 0.66
N LEU A 49 21.68 -8.69 0.03
CA LEU A 49 21.34 -9.45 -1.16
C LEU A 49 21.77 -8.74 -2.45
N LEU A 50 21.94 -7.42 -2.41
CA LEU A 50 22.26 -6.62 -3.59
C LEU A 50 23.60 -6.99 -4.25
N PRO A 51 24.73 -7.22 -3.53
CA PRO A 51 25.96 -7.68 -4.15
C PRO A 51 25.77 -9.03 -4.89
N LYS A 52 25.07 -9.98 -4.27
CA LYS A 52 24.77 -11.27 -4.89
C LYS A 52 23.92 -11.13 -6.15
N TRP A 53 22.98 -10.18 -6.15
CA TRP A 53 22.16 -9.86 -7.33
C TRP A 53 23.02 -9.26 -8.46
N LEU A 54 23.87 -8.29 -8.15
CA LEU A 54 24.74 -7.62 -9.13
C LEU A 54 25.82 -8.56 -9.69
N GLU A 55 26.35 -9.47 -8.88
CA GLU A 55 27.34 -10.48 -9.28
C GLU A 55 26.71 -11.69 -9.98
N GLY A 56 25.38 -11.76 -10.08
CA GLY A 56 24.66 -12.90 -10.66
C GLY A 56 24.77 -14.19 -9.84
N THR A 57 25.19 -14.11 -8.58
CA THR A 57 25.36 -15.25 -7.66
C THR A 57 24.13 -15.49 -6.77
N LEU A 58 23.06 -14.70 -6.95
CA LEU A 58 21.85 -14.83 -6.15
C LEU A 58 21.15 -16.17 -6.43
N SER A 59 21.01 -16.99 -5.38
CA SER A 59 20.29 -18.25 -5.47
C SER A 59 18.79 -18.09 -5.20
N PHE A 60 17.98 -19.03 -5.68
CA PHE A 60 16.56 -19.10 -5.32
C PHE A 60 16.37 -19.29 -3.80
N GLY A 61 17.31 -19.99 -3.14
CA GLY A 61 17.33 -20.15 -1.69
C GLY A 61 17.45 -18.81 -0.97
N ASP A 62 18.27 -17.88 -1.46
CA ASP A 62 18.41 -16.53 -0.89
C ASP A 62 17.10 -15.73 -0.97
N LEU A 63 16.30 -15.94 -2.04
CA LEU A 63 15.01 -15.25 -2.22
C LEU A 63 13.93 -15.77 -1.26
N ILE A 64 13.91 -17.07 -0.95
CA ILE A 64 12.90 -17.70 -0.08
C ILE A 64 13.38 -17.86 1.37
N ALA A 65 14.65 -17.59 1.65
CA ALA A 65 15.25 -17.68 2.98
C ALA A 65 14.38 -16.97 4.02
N GLN A 66 14.15 -17.62 5.16
CA GLN A 66 13.36 -17.05 6.24
C GLN A 66 14.01 -15.75 6.73
N HIS A 67 13.20 -14.70 6.85
CA HIS A 67 13.65 -13.43 7.40
C HIS A 67 12.63 -12.91 8.40
N ASN A 68 13.01 -12.97 9.68
CA ASN A 68 12.12 -12.87 10.83
C ASN A 68 11.07 -14.00 10.76
N GLU A 69 9.79 -13.65 10.96
CA GLU A 69 8.64 -14.57 10.98
C GLU A 69 8.13 -14.95 9.57
N SER A 70 8.69 -14.38 8.49
CA SER A 70 8.10 -14.52 7.15
C SER A 70 9.10 -14.82 6.03
N ARG A 71 8.59 -15.48 4.98
CA ARG A 71 9.31 -15.75 3.73
C ARG A 71 8.95 -14.66 2.72
N LYS A 72 9.79 -13.63 2.63
CA LYS A 72 9.52 -12.40 1.88
C LYS A 72 9.91 -12.51 0.39
N PHE A 73 9.44 -13.54 -0.31
CA PHE A 73 9.82 -13.80 -1.71
C PHE A 73 9.48 -12.63 -2.65
N PHE A 74 8.20 -12.27 -2.75
CA PHE A 74 7.76 -11.19 -3.65
C PHE A 74 8.33 -9.81 -3.26
N PRO A 75 8.32 -9.39 -1.98
CA PRO A 75 8.93 -8.12 -1.60
C PRO A 75 10.41 -8.02 -1.98
N ARG A 76 11.20 -9.08 -1.76
CA ARG A 76 12.62 -9.10 -2.14
C ARG A 76 12.81 -8.92 -3.64
N LEU A 77 12.01 -9.60 -4.45
CA LEU A 77 12.11 -9.49 -5.90
C LEU A 77 11.82 -8.06 -6.38
N ILE A 78 10.78 -7.43 -5.83
CA ILE A 78 10.41 -6.05 -6.16
C ILE A 78 11.54 -5.08 -5.73
N PHE A 79 12.05 -5.21 -4.50
CA PHE A 79 13.11 -4.31 -4.01
C PHE A 79 14.44 -4.50 -4.72
N LEU A 80 14.85 -5.73 -5.06
CA LEU A 80 16.06 -5.96 -5.84
C LEU A 80 15.94 -5.37 -7.26
N ALA A 81 14.79 -5.56 -7.91
CA ALA A 81 14.53 -4.95 -9.21
C ALA A 81 14.57 -3.42 -9.13
N LEU A 82 13.89 -2.82 -8.13
CA LEU A 82 13.93 -1.37 -7.91
C LEU A 82 15.35 -0.88 -7.65
N ALA A 83 16.09 -1.55 -6.77
CA ALA A 83 17.47 -1.18 -6.45
C ALA A 83 18.37 -1.18 -7.69
N GLN A 84 18.17 -2.12 -8.62
CA GLN A 84 18.90 -2.12 -9.89
C GLN A 84 18.54 -0.90 -10.77
N PHE A 85 17.26 -0.54 -10.88
CA PHE A 85 16.83 0.57 -11.75
C PHE A 85 17.05 1.96 -11.15
N THR A 86 17.05 2.08 -9.82
CA THR A 86 17.14 3.37 -9.11
C THR A 86 18.50 3.62 -8.47
N HIS A 87 19.49 2.76 -8.72
CA HIS A 87 20.79 2.76 -8.04
C HIS A 87 20.64 2.67 -6.51
N TRP A 88 19.68 1.86 -6.08
CA TRP A 88 19.30 1.64 -4.69
C TRP A 88 18.94 2.92 -3.93
N ASP A 89 18.11 3.75 -4.57
CA ASP A 89 17.47 4.88 -3.92
C ASP A 89 16.19 4.45 -3.20
N VAL A 90 16.27 4.40 -1.87
CA VAL A 90 15.23 3.92 -0.95
C VAL A 90 13.96 4.78 -1.05
N ARG A 91 14.04 6.03 -1.50
CA ARG A 91 12.87 6.91 -1.66
C ARG A 91 11.87 6.32 -2.66
N TYR A 92 12.36 5.63 -3.69
CA TYR A 92 11.49 4.95 -4.65
C TYR A 92 10.82 3.72 -4.03
N GLU A 93 11.50 2.98 -3.17
CA GLU A 93 10.89 1.87 -2.42
C GLU A 93 9.75 2.35 -1.53
N MET A 94 9.92 3.51 -0.87
CA MET A 94 8.87 4.15 -0.06
C MET A 94 7.67 4.53 -0.92
N LEU A 95 7.89 5.15 -2.07
CA LEU A 95 6.82 5.52 -3.01
C LEU A 95 6.09 4.29 -3.56
N ILE A 96 6.81 3.25 -3.98
CA ILE A 96 6.20 2.02 -4.50
C ILE A 96 5.38 1.31 -3.40
N SER A 97 5.90 1.25 -2.17
CA SER A 97 5.17 0.67 -1.04
C SER A 97 3.88 1.44 -0.75
N PHE A 98 3.93 2.78 -0.81
CA PHE A 98 2.76 3.64 -0.67
C PHE A 98 1.74 3.41 -1.80
N LEU A 99 2.20 3.34 -3.06
CA LEU A 99 1.34 3.06 -4.21
C LEU A 99 0.66 1.69 -4.10
N LEU A 100 1.40 0.66 -3.68
CA LEU A 100 0.84 -0.68 -3.43
C LEU A 100 -0.21 -0.64 -2.32
N ALA A 101 0.01 0.10 -1.23
CA ALA A 101 -0.98 0.27 -0.17
C ALA A 101 -2.27 0.94 -0.69
N CYS A 102 -2.15 1.97 -1.52
CA CYS A 102 -3.29 2.61 -2.19
C CYS A 102 -4.05 1.62 -3.09
N ILE A 103 -3.32 0.80 -3.86
CA ILE A 103 -3.92 -0.25 -4.70
C ILE A 103 -4.65 -1.29 -3.85
N VAL A 104 -4.08 -1.72 -2.72
CA VAL A 104 -4.74 -2.65 -1.79
C VAL A 104 -6.04 -2.03 -1.25
N ALA A 105 -6.01 -0.77 -0.82
CA ALA A 105 -7.21 -0.08 -0.33
C ALA A 105 -8.32 -0.01 -1.40
N VAL A 106 -7.98 0.31 -2.65
CA VAL A 106 -8.93 0.31 -3.77
C VAL A 106 -9.48 -1.09 -4.03
N ASN A 107 -8.64 -2.13 -4.01
CA ASN A 107 -9.10 -3.50 -4.22
C ASN A 107 -10.02 -3.99 -3.09
N LEU A 108 -9.73 -3.63 -1.84
CA LEU A 108 -10.61 -3.92 -0.71
C LEU A 108 -11.96 -3.22 -0.85
N TYR A 109 -11.97 -1.95 -1.26
CA TYR A 109 -13.22 -1.25 -1.56
C TYR A 109 -14.01 -1.95 -2.66
N ARG A 110 -13.37 -2.30 -3.79
CA ARG A 110 -14.03 -3.05 -4.88
C ARG A 110 -14.59 -4.39 -4.40
N LEU A 111 -13.82 -5.13 -3.60
CA LEU A 111 -14.24 -6.42 -3.07
C LEU A 111 -15.42 -6.26 -2.11
N SER A 112 -15.41 -5.26 -1.22
CA SER A 112 -16.54 -4.99 -0.33
C SER A 112 -17.84 -4.69 -1.09
N HIS A 113 -17.73 -4.00 -2.23
CA HIS A 113 -18.88 -3.71 -3.08
C HIS A 113 -19.44 -4.96 -3.76
N LEU A 114 -18.59 -5.90 -4.14
CA LEU A 114 -18.99 -7.16 -4.76
C LEU A 114 -19.58 -8.16 -3.75
N THR A 115 -19.06 -8.20 -2.53
CA THR A 115 -19.43 -9.21 -1.52
C THR A 115 -20.60 -8.79 -0.65
N VAL A 116 -20.71 -7.50 -0.28
CA VAL A 116 -21.68 -7.05 0.73
C VAL A 116 -22.99 -6.53 0.10
N GLY A 117 -23.07 -6.38 -1.23
CA GLY A 117 -24.28 -5.90 -1.89
C GLY A 117 -24.75 -4.55 -1.35
N SER A 118 -23.80 -3.70 -0.93
CA SER A 118 -24.06 -2.61 -0.01
C SER A 118 -23.94 -1.25 -0.68
N SER A 119 -24.89 -0.36 -0.37
CA SER A 119 -24.85 1.05 -0.80
C SER A 119 -23.53 1.72 -0.39
N LEU A 120 -23.07 2.72 -1.16
CA LEU A 120 -21.76 3.41 -1.02
C LEU A 120 -21.39 3.81 0.43
N LEU A 121 -22.38 4.09 1.27
CA LEU A 121 -22.20 4.44 2.69
C LEU A 121 -21.90 3.23 3.59
N GLN A 122 -22.39 2.03 3.26
CA GLN A 122 -22.12 0.80 4.00
C GLN A 122 -20.72 0.23 3.69
N GLY A 123 -20.25 0.39 2.44
CA GLY A 123 -18.89 0.00 2.05
C GLY A 123 -17.81 0.83 2.74
N LEU A 124 -18.06 2.13 2.94
CA LEU A 124 -17.19 3.04 3.68
C LEU A 124 -17.13 2.75 5.19
N PHE A 125 -18.19 2.17 5.77
CA PHE A 125 -18.28 1.99 7.22
C PHE A 125 -18.03 0.57 7.73
N LEU A 126 -17.92 -0.47 6.89
CA LEU A 126 -17.77 -1.88 7.31
C LEU A 126 -18.75 -2.35 8.41
N ALA A 127 -19.79 -1.56 8.70
CA ALA A 127 -20.76 -1.82 9.75
C ALA A 127 -21.99 -2.43 9.09
N ARG A 128 -21.98 -3.76 8.98
CA ARG A 128 -23.20 -4.51 8.72
C ARG A 128 -24.04 -4.44 10.00
N SER A 129 -25.15 -3.69 9.99
CA SER A 129 -26.15 -3.85 11.05
C SER A 129 -26.71 -5.27 10.98
N PRO A 130 -26.71 -6.04 12.08
CA PRO A 130 -27.30 -7.36 12.10
C PRO A 130 -28.82 -7.22 12.09
N THR A 131 -29.44 -7.74 11.03
CA THR A 131 -30.82 -8.25 11.03
C THR A 131 -30.83 -9.53 10.23
#